data_AF-A0AAE4AF82-F1
#
_entry.id   AF-A0AAE4AF82-F1
#
_cell.length_a   1.000
_cell.length_b   1.000
_cell.length_c   1.000
_cell.angle_alpha   90.00
_cell.angle_beta   90.00
_cell.angle_gamma   90.00
#
_symmetry.space_group_name_H-M   'P 1'
#
loop_
_entity.id
_entity.type
_entity.pdbx_description
1 polymer ?
#
loop_
_entity_poly.entity_id
_entity_poly.type
_entity_poly.pdbx_seq_one_letter_code
_entity_poly.pdbx_strand_id
1 'polypeptide(L)'
;MILEDILNAMRSHGCSEARARQLAHMGYMEWLGALPGAANYPEAAVRALAAAAPVRDGDPAVAEFCRLLETSVNRPLAPLTLIPPRPGRRGGARGRRAMF
;
A
#
# COMPACT_ATOMS: atom_id res chain seq x y z
N MET A 1 13.45 1.57 8.62
CA MET A 1 12.46 0.93 9.51
C MET A 1 11.06 0.96 8.92
N ILE A 2 10.46 2.14 8.64
CA ILE A 2 9.05 2.23 8.20
C ILE A 2 8.72 1.42 6.92
N LEU A 3 9.61 1.39 5.92
CA LEU A 3 9.33 0.70 4.65
C LEU A 3 9.17 -0.83 4.80
N GLU A 4 9.98 -1.47 5.65
CA GLU A 4 9.92 -2.93 5.83
C GLU A 4 8.65 -3.34 6.56
N ASP A 5 8.23 -2.56 7.55
CA ASP A 5 6.95 -2.72 8.25
C ASP A 5 5.76 -2.56 7.29
N ILE A 6 5.80 -1.54 6.41
CA ILE A 6 4.76 -1.34 5.37
C ILE A 6 4.72 -2.52 4.41
N LEU A 7 5.88 -2.99 3.93
CA LEU A 7 5.96 -4.16 3.05
C LEU A 7 5.40 -5.40 3.73
N ASN A 8 5.64 -5.58 5.03
CA ASN A 8 5.12 -6.71 5.79
C ASN A 8 3.61 -6.59 6.04
N ALA A 9 3.11 -5.38 6.34
CA ALA A 9 1.69 -5.11 6.55
C ALA A 9 0.85 -5.29 5.27
N MET A 10 1.44 -5.08 4.09
CA MET A 10 0.78 -5.34 2.80
C MET A 10 0.70 -6.82 2.47
N ARG A 11 1.55 -7.68 3.07
CA ARG A 11 1.54 -9.12 2.75
C ARG A 11 0.22 -9.75 3.16
N SER A 12 -0.52 -10.26 2.20
CA SER A 12 -1.83 -10.87 2.46
C SER A 12 -2.03 -12.07 1.55
N HIS A 13 -1.89 -13.26 2.15
CA HIS A 13 -2.09 -14.52 1.46
C HIS A 13 -3.57 -14.66 1.08
N GLY A 14 -3.84 -14.92 -0.21
CA GLY A 14 -5.20 -15.17 -0.70
C GLY A 14 -6.10 -13.94 -0.79
N CYS A 15 -5.52 -12.74 -0.86
CA CYS A 15 -6.29 -11.51 -1.05
C CYS A 15 -6.83 -11.37 -2.48
N SER A 16 -8.04 -10.82 -2.64
CA SER A 16 -8.54 -10.45 -3.97
C SER A 16 -7.72 -9.31 -4.57
N GLU A 17 -7.62 -9.24 -5.90
CA GLU A 17 -6.88 -8.17 -6.60
C GLU A 17 -7.30 -6.77 -6.17
N ALA A 18 -8.61 -6.55 -5.97
CA ALA A 18 -9.14 -5.27 -5.50
C ALA A 18 -8.61 -4.90 -4.11
N ARG A 19 -8.43 -5.89 -3.24
CA ARG A 19 -7.88 -5.69 -1.90
C ARG A 19 -6.36 -5.52 -1.92
N ALA A 20 -5.66 -6.27 -2.78
CA ALA A 20 -4.22 -6.09 -3.03
C ALA A 20 -3.92 -4.66 -3.51
N ARG A 21 -4.68 -4.15 -4.48
CA ARG A 21 -4.60 -2.75 -4.93
C ARG A 21 -4.86 -1.78 -3.79
N GLN A 22 -5.87 -2.03 -2.97
CA GLN A 22 -6.18 -1.15 -1.86
C GLN A 22 -5.02 -1.09 -0.84
N LEU A 23 -4.43 -2.24 -0.49
CA LEU A 23 -3.27 -2.33 0.39
C LEU A 23 -2.06 -1.59 -0.20
N ALA A 24 -1.78 -1.80 -1.49
CA ALA A 24 -0.72 -1.11 -2.21
C ALA A 24 -0.87 0.43 -2.16
N HIS A 25 -2.07 0.97 -2.41
CA HIS A 25 -2.32 2.41 -2.36
C HIS A 25 -2.17 2.98 -0.94
N MET A 26 -2.60 2.24 0.09
CA MET A 26 -2.41 2.67 1.48
C MET A 26 -0.93 2.66 1.87
N GLY A 27 -0.20 1.58 1.56
CA GLY A 27 1.23 1.49 1.82
C GLY A 27 2.03 2.57 1.08
N TYR A 28 1.63 2.92 -0.15
CA TYR A 28 2.20 4.04 -0.89
C TYR A 28 2.01 5.38 -0.19
N MET A 29 0.80 5.68 0.30
CA MET A 29 0.51 6.92 1.03
C MET A 29 1.26 7.00 2.36
N GLU A 30 1.32 5.89 3.10
CA GLU A 30 2.04 5.82 4.37
C GLU A 30 3.55 6.00 4.17
N TRP A 31 4.11 5.33 3.15
CA TRP A 31 5.51 5.49 2.77
C TRP A 31 5.82 6.93 2.34
N LEU A 32 4.96 7.54 1.51
CA LEU A 32 5.10 8.91 1.05
C LEU A 32 5.06 9.91 2.22
N GLY A 33 4.13 9.70 3.17
CA GLY A 33 4.01 10.52 4.38
C GLY A 33 5.18 10.35 5.36
N ALA A 34 5.88 9.21 5.30
CA ALA A 34 7.05 8.93 6.11
C ALA A 34 8.38 9.46 5.52
N LEU A 35 8.37 9.96 4.27
CA LEU A 35 9.57 10.53 3.66
C LEU A 35 9.95 11.86 4.32
N PRO A 36 11.25 12.13 4.54
CA PRO A 36 11.72 13.45 4.93
C PRO A 36 11.30 14.51 3.89
N GLY A 37 10.88 15.69 4.34
CA GLY A 37 10.42 16.76 3.44
C GLY A 37 11.46 17.25 2.42
N ALA A 38 12.76 16.98 2.65
CA ALA A 38 13.85 17.29 1.74
C ALA A 38 14.38 16.05 0.98
N ALA A 39 13.67 14.91 1.03
CA ALA A 39 14.11 13.69 0.38
C ALA A 39 14.06 13.80 -1.14
N ASN A 40 15.09 13.29 -1.81
CA ASN A 40 15.09 13.09 -3.25
C ASN A 40 14.11 11.94 -3.59
N TYR A 41 12.91 12.30 -4.04
CA TYR A 41 11.83 11.33 -4.30
C TYR A 41 12.24 10.22 -5.29
N PRO A 42 12.82 10.53 -6.48
CA PRO A 42 13.34 9.50 -7.38
C PRO A 42 14.29 8.49 -6.71
N GLU A 43 15.25 8.96 -5.91
CA GLU A 43 16.17 8.07 -5.20
C GLU A 43 15.46 7.25 -4.13
N ALA A 44 14.53 7.85 -3.39
CA ALA A 44 13.74 7.16 -2.39
C ALA A 44 12.88 6.06 -3.04
N ALA A 45 12.29 6.33 -4.21
CA ALA A 45 11.51 5.37 -4.97
C ALA A 45 12.36 4.20 -5.47
N VAL A 46 13.57 4.46 -5.97
CA VAL A 46 14.52 3.40 -6.38
C VAL A 46 14.91 2.52 -5.19
N ARG A 47 15.19 3.12 -4.02
CA ARG A 47 15.47 2.36 -2.79
C ARG A 47 14.27 1.51 -2.36
N ALA A 48 13.06 2.05 -2.50
CA ALA A 48 11.84 1.33 -2.16
C ALA A 48 11.58 0.15 -3.11
N LEU A 49 11.81 0.33 -4.41
CA LEU A 49 11.74 -0.74 -5.40
C LEU A 49 12.76 -1.85 -5.13
N ALA A 50 14.01 -1.48 -4.80
CA ALA A 50 15.04 -2.44 -4.46
C ALA A 50 14.69 -3.28 -3.22
N ALA A 51 14.09 -2.66 -2.20
CA ALA A 51 13.62 -3.36 -0.99
C ALA A 51 12.41 -4.26 -1.25
N ALA A 52 11.54 -3.90 -2.20
CA ALA A 52 10.36 -4.67 -2.57
C ALA A 52 10.66 -5.81 -3.56
N ALA A 53 11.76 -5.73 -4.32
CA ALA A 53 12.17 -6.73 -5.30
C ALA A 53 12.12 -8.20 -4.83
N PRO A 54 12.65 -8.59 -3.65
CA PRO A 54 12.67 -10.00 -3.22
C PRO A 54 11.28 -10.58 -2.94
N VAL A 55 10.27 -9.74 -2.74
CA VAL A 55 8.92 -10.15 -2.34
C VAL A 55 7.85 -9.81 -3.36
N ARG A 56 8.23 -9.11 -4.43
CA ARG A 56 7.33 -8.68 -5.52
C ARG A 56 6.60 -9.84 -6.18
N ASP A 57 7.32 -10.92 -6.48
CA ASP A 57 6.77 -12.03 -7.28
C ASP A 57 5.89 -12.97 -6.43
N GLY A 58 5.98 -12.87 -5.09
CA GLY A 58 5.23 -13.70 -4.15
C GLY A 58 3.95 -13.04 -3.60
N ASP A 59 3.76 -11.74 -3.78
CA ASP A 59 2.61 -11.01 -3.22
C ASP A 59 2.02 -9.97 -4.20
N PRO A 60 0.74 -10.10 -4.58
CA PRO A 60 0.11 -9.21 -5.55
C PRO A 60 -0.03 -7.76 -5.05
N ALA A 61 -0.09 -7.52 -3.73
CA ALA A 61 -0.14 -6.16 -3.19
C ALA A 61 1.21 -5.47 -3.32
N VAL A 62 2.31 -6.20 -3.11
CA VAL A 62 3.66 -5.66 -3.29
C VAL A 62 3.96 -5.38 -4.76
N ALA A 63 3.49 -6.25 -5.66
CA ALA A 63 3.59 -6.01 -7.11
C ALA A 63 2.87 -4.71 -7.54
N GLU A 64 1.65 -4.48 -7.06
CA GLU A 64 0.90 -3.24 -7.34
C GLU A 64 1.57 -2.00 -6.70
N PHE A 65 2.18 -2.14 -5.52
CA PHE A 65 2.96 -1.06 -4.90
C PHE A 65 4.18 -0.66 -5.76
N CYS A 66 4.93 -1.64 -6.28
CA CYS A 66 6.04 -1.38 -7.18
C CYS A 66 5.59 -0.65 -8.45
N ARG A 67 4.47 -1.10 -9.03
CA ARG A 67 3.88 -0.48 -10.23
C ARG A 67 3.45 0.98 -9.96
N LEU A 68 2.93 1.29 -8.78
CA LEU A 68 2.60 2.66 -8.37
C LEU A 68 3.85 3.54 -8.28
N LEU A 69 4.93 3.03 -7.67
CA LEU A 69 6.21 3.76 -7.60
C LEU A 69 6.77 4.05 -9.00
N GLU A 70 6.83 3.04 -9.86
CA GLU A 70 7.30 3.20 -11.25
C GLU A 70 6.44 4.20 -12.03
N THR A 71 5.11 4.14 -11.86
CA THR A 71 4.19 5.09 -12.51
C THR A 71 4.39 6.51 -11.98
N SER A 72 4.59 6.69 -10.67
CA SER A 72 4.75 8.00 -10.07
C SER A 72 6.10 8.64 -10.39
N VAL A 73 7.17 7.84 -10.54
CA VAL A 73 8.47 8.35 -10.99
C VAL A 73 8.41 8.80 -12.45
N ASN A 74 7.72 8.03 -13.31
CA ASN A 74 7.62 8.35 -14.74
C ASN A 74 6.55 9.43 -15.06
N ARG A 75 5.54 9.60 -14.20
CA ARG A 75 4.43 10.56 -14.39
C ARG A 75 4.02 11.20 -13.05
N PRO A 76 4.79 12.19 -12.55
CA PRO A 76 4.57 12.79 -11.22
C PRO A 76 3.27 13.59 -11.07
N LEU A 77 2.59 13.95 -12.16
CA LEU A 77 1.36 14.78 -12.16
C LEU A 77 0.06 13.97 -12.18
N ALA A 78 0.11 12.63 -12.05
CA ALA A 78 -1.10 11.82 -12.05
C ALA A 78 -1.80 11.86 -10.68
N PRO A 79 -3.11 12.17 -10.61
CA PRO A 79 -3.84 12.11 -9.36
C PRO A 79 -3.84 10.67 -8.81
N LEU A 80 -3.38 10.51 -7.56
CA LEU A 80 -3.42 9.23 -6.90
C LEU A 80 -4.88 8.86 -6.62
N THR A 81 -5.34 7.72 -7.12
CA THR A 81 -6.69 7.24 -6.84
C THR A 81 -6.73 6.73 -5.39
N LEU A 82 -7.37 7.49 -4.50
CA LEU A 82 -7.61 7.04 -3.14
C LEU A 82 -8.67 5.95 -3.15
N ILE A 83 -8.27 4.71 -2.84
CA ILE A 83 -9.20 3.58 -2.69
C ILE A 83 -9.53 3.46 -1.19
N PRO A 84 -10.67 3.99 -0.71
CA PRO A 84 -11.02 3.90 0.70
C PRO A 84 -11.23 2.43 1.11
N PRO A 85 -10.91 2.07 2.36
CA PRO A 85 -11.33 0.79 2.91
C PRO A 85 -12.84 0.66 2.83
N ARG A 86 -13.30 -0.49 2.31
CA ARG A 86 -14.74 -0.80 2.29
C ARG A 86 -15.29 -0.60 3.70
N PRO A 87 -16.32 0.25 3.88
CA PRO A 87 -16.89 0.49 5.19
C PRO A 87 -17.55 -0.79 5.69
N GLY A 88 -16.90 -1.47 6.64
CA GLY A 88 -17.54 -2.53 7.41
C GLY A 88 -18.53 -1.91 8.38
N ARG A 89 -19.83 -2.05 8.14
CA ARG A 89 -20.88 -1.64 9.08
C ARG A 89 -20.77 -2.46 10.38
N ARG A 90 -19.91 -2.04 11.31
CA ARG A 90 -19.83 -2.57 12.69
C ARG A 90 -20.84 -1.92 13.65
N GLY A 91 -21.85 -1.20 13.14
CA GLY A 91 -22.74 -0.36 13.95
C GLY A 91 -24.24 -0.62 13.83
N GLY A 92 -24.66 -1.76 13.30
CA GLY A 92 -26.08 -2.15 13.34
C GLY A 92 -26.38 -2.98 14.59
N ALA A 93 -27.62 -2.94 15.10
CA ALA A 93 -28.09 -3.75 16.24
C ALA A 93 -27.76 -5.27 16.15
N ARG A 94 -27.39 -5.78 14.96
CA ARG A 94 -26.87 -7.14 14.73
C ARG A 94 -25.42 -7.36 15.22
N GLY A 95 -24.54 -6.35 15.19
CA GLY A 95 -23.15 -6.48 15.67
C GLY A 95 -23.04 -6.69 17.19
N ARG A 96 -24.04 -6.20 17.94
CA ARG A 96 -24.10 -6.36 19.41
C ARG A 96 -24.50 -7.78 19.85
N ARG A 97 -25.03 -8.62 18.95
CA ARG A 97 -25.46 -10.00 19.27
C ARG A 97 -24.36 -11.04 19.07
N ALA A 98 -23.18 -10.65 18.57
CA ALA A 98 -22.06 -11.56 18.37
C ALA A 98 -21.02 -11.51 19.51
N MET A 99 -21.32 -10.82 20.61
CA MET A 99 -20.47 -10.70 21.80
C MET A 99 -21.10 -11.27 23.08
N PHE A 100 -22.18 -12.05 22.96
CA PHE A 100 -22.74 -12.85 24.05
C PHE A 100 -23.09 -14.24 23.55
#